data_AF-A0A5C7S5G7-F1
#
_entry.id   AF-A0A5C7S5G7-F1
#
_cell.length_a   1.000
_cell.length_b   1.000
_cell.length_c   1.000
_cell.angle_alpha   90.00
_cell.angle_beta   90.00
_cell.angle_gamma   90.00
#
_symmetry.space_group_name_H-M   'P 1'
#
loop_
_entity.id
_entity.type
_entity.pdbx_description
1 polymer ?
#
loop_
_entity_poly.entity_id
_entity_poly.type
_entity_poly.pdbx_seq_one_letter_code
_entity_poly.pdbx_strand_id
1 'polypeptide(L)'
;MKFLPKGDKIDFERLKQTLGETVDSGKERFGMNWAGKSDCFKTIQQPSIATLVPARDESVDFDTTENLFIEGDNLEVLKLLQKSYLGKVKMIYIDPPYNTGNDFIYPDNYSENLDTYLEYTGQIDGEGRKFSTNVDTDGRF
;
A
#
# COMPACT_ATOMS: atom_id res chain seq x y z
N MET A 1 -23.85 7.85 -13.65
CA MET A 1 -24.12 6.58 -14.35
C MET A 1 -24.46 5.53 -13.29
N LYS A 2 -25.70 5.02 -13.22
CA LYS A 2 -26.14 4.07 -12.17
C LYS A 2 -26.32 2.68 -12.77
N PHE A 3 -25.32 1.81 -12.60
CA PHE A 3 -25.31 0.42 -13.07
C PHE A 3 -25.65 -0.61 -11.99
N LEU A 4 -25.93 -0.14 -10.77
CA LEU A 4 -26.36 -0.98 -9.67
C LEU A 4 -27.90 -0.94 -9.64
N PRO A 5 -28.61 -2.07 -9.76
CA PRO A 5 -30.00 -2.17 -9.35
C PRO A 5 -30.06 -1.97 -7.82
N LYS A 6 -31.26 -1.92 -7.24
CA LYS A 6 -31.40 -1.87 -5.78
C LYS A 6 -30.78 -3.15 -5.17
N GLY A 7 -29.54 -3.05 -4.70
CA GLY A 7 -28.69 -4.14 -4.19
C GLY A 7 -27.31 -4.12 -4.83
N ASP A 8 -26.25 -4.46 -4.09
CA ASP A 8 -24.83 -4.36 -4.49
C ASP A 8 -24.38 -5.25 -5.67
N LYS A 9 -25.31 -5.72 -6.51
CA LYS A 9 -25.01 -6.52 -7.71
C LYS A 9 -24.91 -5.60 -8.92
N ILE A 10 -23.96 -5.85 -9.83
CA ILE A 10 -23.88 -5.09 -11.08
C ILE A 10 -24.96 -5.61 -12.05
N ASP A 11 -25.77 -4.69 -12.60
CA ASP A 11 -26.67 -4.99 -13.71
C ASP A 11 -25.86 -5.03 -15.01
N PHE A 12 -25.37 -6.23 -15.35
CA PHE A 12 -24.56 -6.45 -16.55
C PHE A 12 -25.33 -6.15 -17.84
N GLU A 13 -26.66 -6.29 -17.85
CA GLU A 13 -27.48 -6.00 -19.04
C GLU A 13 -27.54 -4.50 -19.30
N ARG A 14 -27.78 -3.70 -18.26
CA ARG A 14 -27.73 -2.23 -18.36
C ARG A 14 -26.33 -1.71 -18.68
N LEU A 15 -25.29 -2.36 -18.16
CA LEU A 15 -23.89 -2.05 -18.48
C LEU A 15 -23.61 -2.29 -19.97
N LYS A 16 -23.95 -3.46 -20.49
CA LYS A 16 -23.81 -3.78 -21.93
C LYS A 16 -24.57 -2.79 -22.81
N GLN A 17 -25.82 -2.47 -22.48
CA GLN A 17 -26.62 -1.49 -23.22
C GLN A 17 -25.98 -0.11 -23.29
N THR A 18 -25.30 0.31 -22.21
CA THR A 18 -24.66 1.63 -22.18
C THR A 18 -23.31 1.64 -22.90
N LEU A 19 -22.60 0.50 -22.93
CA LEU A 19 -21.35 0.35 -23.66
C LEU A 19 -21.57 0.18 -25.18
N GLY A 20 -22.79 -0.15 -25.62
CA GLY A 20 -23.14 -0.35 -27.03
C GLY A 20 -22.77 -1.73 -27.56
N GLU A 21 -23.13 -2.02 -28.84
CA GLU A 21 -22.89 -3.32 -29.49
C GLU A 21 -21.45 -3.55 -29.96
N THR A 22 -20.59 -2.53 -29.86
CA THR A 22 -19.13 -2.65 -30.08
C THR A 22 -18.46 -3.27 -28.85
N VAL A 23 -18.92 -4.44 -28.43
CA VAL A 23 -18.13 -5.30 -27.55
C VAL A 23 -17.20 -6.07 -28.46
N ASP A 24 -15.96 -5.59 -28.59
CA ASP A 24 -14.89 -6.33 -29.26
C ASP A 24 -14.84 -7.74 -28.64
N SER A 25 -15.23 -8.74 -29.44
CA SER A 25 -15.29 -10.16 -29.09
C SER A 25 -13.88 -10.77 -29.03
N GLY A 26 -12.92 -9.97 -28.55
CA GLY A 26 -11.48 -10.09 -28.69
C GLY A 26 -11.01 -11.53 -28.67
N LYS A 27 -10.79 -12.08 -29.86
CA LYS A 27 -9.94 -13.26 -30.03
C LYS A 27 -8.57 -12.82 -29.54
N GLU A 28 -8.22 -13.32 -28.35
CA GLU A 28 -6.93 -13.15 -27.66
C GLU A 28 -6.58 -11.71 -27.28
N ARG A 29 -7.08 -11.27 -26.12
CA ARG A 29 -6.50 -10.10 -25.44
C ARG A 29 -5.14 -10.51 -24.87
N PHE A 30 -4.06 -10.02 -25.46
CA PHE A 30 -2.73 -10.18 -24.89
C PHE A 30 -2.72 -9.57 -23.48
N GLY A 31 -2.42 -10.39 -22.48
CA GLY A 31 -2.39 -9.98 -21.08
C GLY A 31 -1.39 -10.82 -20.31
N MET A 32 -0.59 -10.16 -19.49
CA MET A 32 0.34 -10.86 -18.59
C MET A 32 -0.45 -11.44 -17.42
N ASN A 33 -0.34 -12.74 -17.16
CA ASN A 33 -0.92 -13.40 -16.00
C ASN A 33 0.19 -14.07 -15.18
N TRP A 34 0.12 -13.95 -13.87
CA TRP A 34 1.08 -14.52 -12.94
C TRP A 34 0.37 -14.91 -11.64
N ALA A 35 0.96 -15.85 -10.89
CA ALA A 35 0.45 -16.24 -9.58
C ALA A 35 0.41 -15.02 -8.64
N GLY A 36 -0.66 -14.86 -7.84
CA GLY A 36 -0.81 -13.73 -6.93
C GLY A 36 -1.32 -12.42 -7.56
N LYS A 37 -1.44 -12.33 -8.89
CA LYS A 37 -1.94 -11.10 -9.58
C LYS A 37 -3.24 -10.56 -8.98
N SER A 38 -4.22 -11.44 -8.76
CA SER A 38 -5.52 -11.06 -8.20
C SER A 38 -5.41 -10.54 -6.77
N ASP A 39 -4.49 -11.07 -5.98
CA ASP A 39 -4.30 -10.67 -4.59
C ASP A 39 -3.55 -9.33 -4.51
N CYS A 40 -2.56 -9.09 -5.39
CA CYS A 40 -1.95 -7.76 -5.53
C CYS A 40 -2.99 -6.65 -5.75
N PHE A 41 -3.99 -6.89 -6.60
CA PHE A 41 -5.07 -5.91 -6.83
C PHE A 41 -5.93 -5.68 -5.60
N LYS A 42 -6.21 -6.72 -4.81
CA LYS A 42 -6.95 -6.57 -3.55
C LYS A 42 -6.15 -5.70 -2.57
N THR A 43 -4.84 -5.97 -2.42
CA THR A 43 -3.95 -5.23 -1.51
C THR A 43 -3.83 -3.75 -1.90
N ILE A 44 -3.74 -3.45 -3.19
CA ILE A 44 -3.70 -2.06 -3.69
C ILE A 44 -5.01 -1.31 -3.38
N GLN A 45 -6.16 -2.00 -3.41
CA GLN A 45 -7.47 -1.40 -3.13
C GLN A 45 -7.78 -1.26 -1.65
N GLN A 46 -7.04 -1.94 -0.77
CA GLN A 46 -7.21 -1.80 0.67
C GLN A 46 -6.76 -0.40 1.13
N PRO A 47 -7.59 0.31 1.89
CA PRO A 47 -7.19 1.56 2.54
C PRO A 47 -5.95 1.35 3.41
N SER A 48 -5.15 2.40 3.56
CA SER A 48 -4.06 2.37 4.54
C SER A 48 -4.62 2.28 5.97
N ILE A 49 -3.93 1.53 6.81
CA ILE A 49 -4.19 1.45 8.25
C ILE A 49 -3.27 2.38 9.07
N ALA A 50 -2.32 3.03 8.41
CA ALA A 50 -1.31 3.87 9.05
C ALA A 50 -1.70 5.36 9.01
N THR A 51 -0.94 6.17 9.75
CA THR A 51 -1.00 7.63 9.68
C THR A 51 0.42 8.20 9.71
N LEU A 52 0.64 9.34 9.06
CA LEU A 52 1.93 10.03 9.11
C LEU A 52 2.02 10.84 10.41
N VAL A 53 3.16 10.68 11.11
CA VAL A 53 3.47 11.44 12.33
C VAL A 53 4.66 12.37 12.02
N PRO A 54 4.57 13.67 12.30
CA PRO A 54 5.66 14.60 12.04
C PRO A 54 6.82 14.40 13.03
N ALA A 55 8.01 14.11 12.53
CA ALA A 55 9.25 14.01 13.30
C ALA A 55 10.01 15.35 13.29
N ARG A 56 9.52 16.33 14.07
CA ARG A 56 10.07 17.71 14.05
C ARG A 56 11.54 17.78 14.47
N ASP A 57 11.93 17.00 15.48
CA ASP A 57 13.28 17.05 16.04
C ASP A 57 14.34 16.47 15.09
N GLU A 58 13.95 15.58 14.18
CA GLU A 58 14.80 14.96 13.16
C GLU A 58 14.77 15.72 11.83
N SER A 59 13.88 16.71 11.72
CA SER A 59 13.65 17.45 10.49
C SER A 59 14.54 18.69 10.42
N VAL A 60 15.05 18.96 9.22
CA VAL A 60 15.75 20.21 8.92
C VAL A 60 14.76 21.20 8.33
N ASP A 61 14.70 22.42 8.89
CA ASP A 61 13.84 23.51 8.41
C ASP A 61 12.35 23.13 8.27
N PHE A 62 11.82 22.34 9.22
CA PHE A 62 10.50 21.70 9.16
C PHE A 62 9.36 22.59 8.63
N ASP A 63 9.26 23.83 9.11
CA ASP A 63 8.15 24.72 8.74
C ASP A 63 8.35 25.45 7.40
N THR A 64 9.53 25.36 6.77
CA THR A 64 9.88 26.12 5.55
C THR A 64 10.38 25.28 4.39
N THR A 65 10.85 24.06 4.64
CA THR A 65 11.31 23.16 3.58
C THR A 65 10.15 22.72 2.69
N GLU A 66 10.42 22.62 1.38
CA GLU A 66 9.49 22.03 0.40
C GLU A 66 9.80 20.55 0.13
N ASN A 67 10.82 20.00 0.80
CA ASN A 67 11.25 18.62 0.64
C ASN A 67 10.66 17.74 1.74
N LEU A 68 10.28 16.52 1.40
CA LEU A 68 9.70 15.56 2.32
C LEU A 68 10.51 14.26 2.32
N PHE A 69 10.91 13.82 3.51
CA PHE A 69 11.43 12.49 3.75
C PHE A 69 10.40 11.73 4.61
N ILE A 70 10.08 10.50 4.21
CA ILE A 70 9.10 9.66 4.91
C ILE A 70 9.73 8.31 5.16
N GLU A 71 9.71 7.88 6.41
CA GLU A 71 10.12 6.54 6.82
C GLU A 71 8.88 5.63 6.93
N GLY A 72 8.96 4.43 6.35
CA GLY A 72 7.90 3.43 6.41
C GLY A 72 7.90 2.49 5.21
N ASP A 73 6.95 1.54 5.22
CA ASP A 73 6.70 0.69 4.06
C ASP A 73 6.21 1.53 2.87
N ASN A 74 6.80 1.31 1.70
CA ASN A 74 6.56 2.16 0.54
C ASN A 74 5.12 2.10 0.04
N LEU A 75 4.42 0.95 0.14
CA LEU A 75 3.07 0.80 -0.34
C LEU A 75 2.10 1.56 0.57
N GLU A 76 2.27 1.45 1.88
CA GLU A 76 1.47 2.19 2.86
C GLU A 76 1.69 3.70 2.76
N VAL A 77 2.95 4.14 2.61
CA VAL A 77 3.26 5.56 2.39
C VAL A 77 2.60 6.09 1.11
N LEU A 78 2.68 5.34 0.00
CA LEU A 78 2.07 5.75 -1.26
C LEU A 78 0.54 5.83 -1.18
N LYS A 79 -0.11 4.92 -0.43
CA LYS A 79 -1.56 5.00 -0.17
C LYS A 79 -1.93 6.29 0.57
N LEU A 80 -1.14 6.71 1.55
CA LEU A 80 -1.37 7.95 2.30
C LEU A 80 -1.17 9.20 1.43
N LEU A 81 -0.13 9.20 0.60
CA LEU A 81 0.15 10.31 -0.32
C LEU A 81 -0.85 10.42 -1.48
N GLN A 82 -1.53 9.33 -1.82
CA GLN A 82 -2.44 9.26 -2.97
C GLN A 82 -3.43 10.42 -3.00
N LYS A 83 -4.11 10.73 -1.88
CA LYS A 83 -5.14 11.78 -1.85
C LYS A 83 -4.57 13.19 -2.08
N SER A 84 -3.42 13.49 -1.49
CA SER A 84 -2.85 14.84 -1.49
C SER A 84 -2.00 15.15 -2.73
N TYR A 85 -1.40 14.11 -3.32
CA TYR A 85 -0.41 14.24 -4.40
C TYR A 85 -0.85 13.65 -5.75
N LEU A 86 -2.09 13.18 -5.88
CA LEU A 86 -2.62 12.65 -7.15
C LEU A 86 -2.42 13.66 -8.29
N GLY A 87 -1.74 13.24 -9.36
CA GLY A 87 -1.50 14.06 -10.54
C GLY A 87 -0.52 15.22 -10.34
N LYS A 88 0.17 15.31 -9.20
CA LYS A 88 1.13 16.39 -8.89
C LYS A 88 2.60 15.98 -9.07
N VAL A 89 2.88 14.69 -9.21
CA VAL A 89 4.25 14.17 -9.34
C VAL A 89 4.68 14.24 -10.81
N LYS A 90 5.74 15.01 -11.10
CA LYS A 90 6.27 15.20 -12.46
C LYS A 90 7.18 14.05 -12.92
N MET A 91 7.93 13.47 -12.00
CA MET A 91 8.93 12.44 -12.27
C MET A 91 9.02 11.49 -11.07
N ILE A 92 9.12 10.19 -11.35
CA ILE A 92 9.40 9.16 -10.35
C ILE A 92 10.70 8.47 -10.78
N TYR A 93 11.65 8.38 -9.86
CA TYR A 93 12.87 7.60 -10.02
C TYR A 93 12.91 6.56 -8.89
N ILE A 94 13.05 5.28 -9.26
CA ILE A 94 13.14 4.16 -8.33
C ILE A 94 14.26 3.22 -8.78
N ASP A 95 14.98 2.67 -7.82
CA ASP A 95 15.99 1.63 -8.02
C ASP A 95 15.57 0.40 -7.20
N PRO A 96 14.56 -0.36 -7.67
CA PRO A 96 14.08 -1.52 -6.95
C PRO A 96 15.13 -2.65 -7.01
N PRO A 97 15.10 -3.58 -6.03
CA PRO A 97 15.99 -4.73 -6.01
C PRO A 97 15.83 -5.58 -7.27
N TYR A 98 16.94 -5.85 -7.95
CA TYR A 98 16.93 -6.72 -9.13
C TYR A 98 16.90 -8.18 -8.68
N ASN A 99 15.90 -8.93 -9.15
CA ASN A 99 15.70 -10.35 -8.83
C ASN A 99 16.76 -11.25 -9.52
N THR A 100 18.04 -11.04 -9.22
CA THR A 100 19.21 -11.69 -9.83
C THR A 100 19.62 -13.00 -9.13
N GLY A 101 18.79 -13.47 -8.20
CA GLY A 101 18.95 -14.77 -7.53
C GLY A 101 19.86 -14.78 -6.30
N ASN A 102 20.60 -13.71 -6.02
CA ASN A 102 21.49 -13.62 -4.85
C ASN A 102 20.96 -12.73 -3.71
N ASP A 103 20.02 -11.81 -3.99
CA ASP A 103 19.69 -10.69 -3.09
C ASP A 103 18.19 -10.46 -2.80
N PHE A 104 17.29 -11.41 -3.11
CA PHE A 104 15.86 -11.19 -2.79
C PHE A 104 15.11 -12.42 -2.28
N ILE A 105 14.68 -12.35 -1.02
CA ILE A 105 13.57 -13.13 -0.47
C ILE A 105 12.39 -12.17 -0.42
N TYR A 106 11.38 -12.41 -1.25
CA TYR A 106 10.10 -11.71 -1.14
C TYR A 106 9.35 -12.35 0.05
N PRO A 107 8.94 -11.60 1.10
CA PRO A 107 7.96 -12.12 2.05
C PRO A 107 6.62 -12.18 1.31
N ASP A 108 6.41 -13.26 0.57
CA ASP A 108 5.20 -13.52 -0.24
C ASP A 108 3.94 -13.75 0.60
N ASN A 109 4.01 -13.57 1.93
CA ASN A 109 2.88 -13.78 2.82
C ASN A 109 2.24 -12.45 3.23
N TYR A 110 1.46 -11.86 2.32
CA TYR A 110 0.62 -10.68 2.62
C TYR A 110 -0.56 -10.97 3.59
N SER A 111 -0.62 -12.17 4.18
CA SER A 111 -1.53 -12.47 5.30
C SER A 111 -0.96 -12.02 6.66
N GLU A 112 0.13 -11.27 6.67
CA GLU A 112 0.87 -10.94 7.87
C GLU A 112 0.16 -9.88 8.72
N ASN A 113 -0.24 -10.31 9.93
CA ASN A 113 -0.80 -9.45 10.97
C ASN A 113 0.25 -8.45 11.47
N LEU A 114 -0.21 -7.40 12.15
CA LEU A 114 0.61 -6.35 12.79
C LEU A 114 1.85 -6.89 13.52
N ASP A 115 1.75 -8.08 14.12
CA ASP A 115 2.83 -8.74 14.83
C ASP A 115 4.01 -9.08 13.91
N THR A 116 3.78 -9.64 12.71
CA THR A 116 4.87 -10.00 11.79
C THR A 116 5.55 -8.77 11.19
N TYR A 117 4.80 -7.67 11.00
CA TYR A 117 5.36 -6.38 10.63
C TYR A 117 6.29 -5.82 11.71
N LEU A 118 5.90 -5.92 12.99
CA LEU A 118 6.75 -5.52 14.12
C LEU A 118 8.02 -6.37 14.21
N GLU A 119 7.93 -7.66 13.87
CA GLU A 119 9.06 -8.60 13.88
C GLU A 119 10.04 -8.27 12.75
N TYR A 120 9.53 -8.00 11.55
CA TYR A 120 10.33 -7.63 10.38
C TYR A 120 11.02 -6.27 10.53
N THR A 121 10.35 -5.29 11.15
CA THR A 121 10.93 -3.96 11.45
C THR A 121 11.87 -3.98 12.67
N GLY A 122 12.12 -5.14 13.28
CA GLY A 122 12.99 -5.28 14.45
C GLY A 122 12.43 -4.68 15.74
N GLN A 123 11.13 -4.37 15.75
CA GLN A 123 10.43 -3.79 16.90
C GLN A 123 9.99 -4.84 17.91
N ILE A 124 9.86 -6.11 17.51
CA ILE A 124 9.73 -7.29 18.39
C ILE A 124 10.77 -8.38 18.03
N ASP A 125 11.24 -9.13 19.02
CA ASP A 125 11.98 -10.38 18.77
C ASP A 125 11.03 -11.53 18.37
N GLY A 126 11.58 -12.64 17.85
CA GLY A 126 10.83 -13.86 17.51
C GLY A 126 10.20 -14.60 18.72
N GLU A 127 10.28 -14.03 19.92
CA GLU A 127 9.55 -14.45 21.13
C GLU A 127 8.47 -13.42 21.56
N GLY A 128 8.18 -12.41 20.72
CA GLY A 128 7.16 -11.38 20.92
C GLY A 128 7.54 -10.24 21.86
N ARG A 129 8.83 -10.06 22.19
CA ARG A 129 9.29 -9.02 23.12
C ARG A 129 9.66 -7.74 22.38
N LYS A 130 9.06 -6.62 22.78
CA LYS A 130 9.28 -5.30 22.17
C LYS A 130 10.64 -4.72 22.54
N PHE A 131 11.38 -4.21 21.55
CA PHE A 131 12.67 -3.53 21.75
C PHE A 131 12.56 -2.04 22.12
N SER A 132 11.34 -1.48 22.21
CA SER A 132 11.16 -0.12 22.72
C SER A 132 11.40 -0.09 24.23
N THR A 133 12.53 0.49 24.64
CA THR A 133 12.85 0.75 26.03
C THR A 133 12.18 2.05 26.48
N ASN A 134 10.87 2.02 26.64
CA ASN A 134 10.20 2.88 27.62
C ASN A 134 9.31 1.96 28.45
N VAL A 135 9.91 1.43 29.51
CA VAL A 135 9.13 1.09 30.70
C VAL A 135 8.47 2.38 31.15
N ASP A 136 7.14 2.48 31.03
CA ASP A 136 6.35 3.47 31.76
C ASP A 136 6.66 3.30 33.26
N THR A 137 7.67 4.02 33.73
CA THR A 137 7.98 4.21 35.13
C THR A 137 7.81 5.69 35.42
N ASP A 138 6.57 6.07 35.67
CA ASP A 138 6.21 7.19 36.52
C ASP A 138 4.77 6.91 36.98
N GLY A 139 4.49 6.52 38.22
CA GLY A 139 4.78 7.29 39.42
C GLY A 139 3.44 7.73 40.02
N ARG A 140 2.83 6.90 40.88
CA ARG A 140 1.79 7.33 41.83
C ARG A 140 1.94 6.57 43.14
N PHE A 141 2.09 7.32 44.22
CA PHE A 141 1.80 6.87 45.58
C PHE A 141 0.36 6.35 45.68
#